data_AF-A0A964EZX3-F1
#
_entry.id   AF-A0A964EZX3-F1
#
_cell.length_a   1.000
_cell.length_b   1.000
_cell.length_c   1.000
_cell.angle_alpha   90.00
_cell.angle_beta   90.00
_cell.angle_gamma   90.00
#
_symmetry.space_group_name_H-M   'P 1'
#
loop_
_entity.id
_entity.type
_entity.pdbx_description
1 polymer ?
#
loop_
_entity_poly.entity_id
_entity_poly.type
_entity_poly.pdbx_seq_one_letter_code
_entity_poly.pdbx_strand_id
1 'polypeptide(L)'
;MEHLRAALVLAVIVVTWILGTPGLDFLRPSDADTPEEREAFRELVGEPAATAGLAIMDFNTNIRLPVDQRLAWTQRPFRVSQLWSLYRDGPPRVRRLEIRVDGDLKYRSVDPEHDWLADTLRNRRLRPVAESTVIQYDAHNWEGLLRLVVLRARETWPDAQVVELAATEGPFPGDRMATKYTMTAQAPDWAPAHAWDPRWPHRRKP
;
A
#
# COMPACT_ATOMS: atom_id res chain seq x y z
N MET A 1 -22.48 39.35 -5.08
CA MET A 1 -21.95 38.35 -6.03
C MET A 1 -20.50 37.97 -5.74
N GLU A 2 -19.63 38.91 -5.35
CA GLU A 2 -18.21 38.63 -5.06
C GLU A 2 -17.98 37.60 -3.96
N HIS A 3 -18.74 37.66 -2.85
CA HIS A 3 -18.64 36.67 -1.77
C HIS A 3 -19.02 35.25 -2.21
N LEU A 4 -20.03 35.10 -3.07
CA LEU A 4 -20.42 33.79 -3.62
C LEU A 4 -19.33 33.22 -4.53
N ARG A 5 -18.72 34.08 -5.35
CA ARG A 5 -17.59 33.69 -6.20
C ARG A 5 -16.38 33.28 -5.37
N ALA A 6 -16.05 34.04 -4.32
CA ALA A 6 -14.97 33.69 -3.40
C ALA A 6 -15.23 32.36 -2.67
N ALA A 7 -16.46 32.12 -2.22
CA ALA A 7 -16.84 30.86 -1.59
C ALA A 7 -16.72 29.67 -2.55
N LEU A 8 -17.12 29.83 -3.82
CA LEU A 8 -16.97 28.78 -4.84
C LEU A 8 -15.52 28.51 -5.19
N VAL A 9 -14.67 29.54 -5.31
CA VAL A 9 -13.23 29.37 -5.54
C VAL A 9 -12.59 28.63 -4.36
N LEU A 10 -12.93 29.02 -3.13
CA LEU A 10 -12.44 28.32 -1.93
C LEU A 10 -12.89 26.86 -1.91
N ALA A 11 -14.16 26.59 -2.23
CA ALA A 11 -14.68 25.23 -2.30
C ALA A 11 -13.94 24.38 -3.35
N VAL A 12 -13.67 24.93 -4.54
CA VAL A 12 -12.88 24.24 -5.57
C VAL A 12 -11.45 23.97 -5.09
N ILE A 13 -10.78 24.97 -4.49
CA ILE A 13 -9.43 24.79 -3.93
C ILE A 13 -9.43 23.67 -2.89
N VAL A 14 -10.34 23.70 -1.92
CA VAL A 14 -10.44 22.66 -0.88
C VAL A 14 -10.71 21.28 -1.51
N VAL A 15 -11.62 21.18 -2.47
CA VAL A 15 -11.91 19.93 -3.18
C VAL A 15 -10.68 19.43 -3.96
N THR A 16 -9.95 20.31 -4.64
CA THR A 16 -8.70 19.95 -5.33
C THR A 16 -7.62 19.49 -4.35
N TRP A 17 -7.50 20.16 -3.20
CA TRP A 17 -6.58 19.76 -2.14
C TRP A 17 -6.91 18.39 -1.56
N ILE A 18 -8.21 18.08 -1.42
CA ILE A 18 -8.68 16.77 -0.96
C ILE A 18 -8.44 15.68 -2.02
N LEU A 19 -8.76 15.97 -3.28
CA LEU A 19 -8.79 14.96 -4.34
C LEU A 19 -7.46 14.72 -5.06
N GLY A 20 -6.49 15.65 -5.01
CA GLY A 20 -5.37 15.55 -5.95
C GLY A 20 -4.20 16.47 -5.68
N THR A 21 -3.66 16.49 -4.46
CA THR A 21 -2.37 17.16 -4.22
C THR A 21 -1.21 16.16 -4.42
N PRO A 22 -0.64 16.04 -5.64
CA PRO A 22 0.55 15.21 -5.85
C PRO A 22 1.67 15.72 -4.96
N GLY A 23 2.29 14.83 -4.17
CA GLY A 23 3.34 15.21 -3.22
C GLY A 23 3.00 14.93 -1.76
N LEU A 24 1.73 15.06 -1.38
CA LEU A 24 1.30 14.83 0.02
C LEU A 24 1.32 13.35 0.41
N ASP A 25 1.26 12.45 -0.57
CA ASP A 25 1.43 11.01 -0.35
C ASP A 25 2.84 10.63 0.12
N PHE A 26 3.84 11.53 -0.01
CA PHE A 26 5.21 11.30 0.45
C PHE A 26 5.46 11.77 1.88
N LEU A 27 4.57 12.60 2.45
CA LEU A 27 4.61 12.99 3.86
C LEU A 27 3.75 12.01 4.63
N ARG A 28 4.39 11.02 5.27
CA ARG A 28 3.66 9.96 5.95
C ARG A 28 3.22 10.45 7.33
N PRO A 29 2.04 10.02 7.81
CA PRO A 29 1.65 10.24 9.21
C PRO A 29 2.74 9.73 10.18
N SER A 30 3.31 8.57 9.85
CA SER A 30 4.39 7.91 10.59
C SER A 30 5.73 8.65 10.60
N ASP A 31 5.92 9.70 9.80
CA ASP A 31 7.18 10.45 9.79
C ASP A 31 7.26 11.46 10.96
N ALA A 32 6.17 11.64 11.71
CA ALA A 32 6.08 12.60 12.82
C ALA A 32 5.03 12.20 13.88
N ASP A 33 4.87 10.90 14.15
CA ASP A 33 3.86 10.39 15.08
C ASP A 33 4.24 10.68 16.54
N THR A 34 5.54 10.72 16.84
CA THR A 34 6.06 11.00 18.19
C THR A 34 6.52 12.45 18.36
N PRO A 35 6.51 13.00 19.59
CA PRO A 35 7.11 14.30 19.89
C PRO A 35 8.57 14.40 19.45
N GLU A 36 9.33 13.31 19.59
CA GLU A 36 10.74 13.21 19.22
C GLU A 36 10.95 13.29 17.71
N GLU A 37 10.12 12.59 16.91
CA GLU A 37 10.17 12.66 15.44
C GLU A 37 9.78 14.05 14.92
N ARG A 38 8.80 14.70 15.57
CA ARG A 38 8.41 16.08 15.24
C ARG A 38 9.56 17.05 15.46
N GLU A 39 10.31 16.88 16.55
CA GLU A 39 11.48 17.72 16.83
C GLU A 39 12.62 17.46 15.85
N ALA A 40 12.93 16.19 15.56
CA ALA A 40 13.92 15.83 14.55
C ALA A 40 13.56 16.38 13.15
N PHE A 41 12.27 16.40 12.81
CA PHE A 41 11.78 17.02 11.58
C PHE A 41 11.98 18.54 11.60
N ARG A 42 11.67 19.22 12.71
CA ARG A 42 11.94 20.67 12.89
C ARG A 42 13.42 21.01 12.71
N GLU A 43 14.30 20.24 13.33
CA GLU A 43 15.75 20.44 13.19
C GLU A 43 16.22 20.26 11.74
N LEU A 44 15.63 19.32 10.99
CA LEU A 44 16.02 19.02 9.62
C LEU A 44 15.61 20.10 8.61
N VAL A 45 14.39 20.62 8.70
CA VAL A 45 13.82 21.52 7.68
C VAL A 45 13.65 22.97 8.14
N GLY A 46 13.84 23.23 9.44
CA GLY A 46 13.62 24.53 10.08
C GLY A 46 12.16 24.79 10.44
N GLU A 47 11.95 25.67 11.43
CA GLU A 47 10.65 25.89 12.08
C GLU A 47 9.49 26.26 11.13
N PRO A 48 9.65 27.18 10.15
CA PRO A 48 8.54 27.56 9.29
C PRO A 48 8.10 26.41 8.36
N ALA A 49 9.07 25.66 7.82
CA ALA A 49 8.80 24.53 6.94
C ALA A 49 8.24 23.33 7.73
N ALA A 50 8.73 23.09 8.94
CA ALA A 50 8.23 22.05 9.81
C ALA A 50 6.79 22.32 10.27
N THR A 51 6.46 23.57 10.63
CA THR A 51 5.08 23.97 10.96
C THR A 51 4.13 23.68 9.81
N ALA A 52 4.50 24.10 8.58
CA ALA A 52 3.70 23.83 7.40
C ALA A 52 3.59 22.32 7.09
N GLY A 53 4.70 21.58 7.17
CA GLY A 53 4.75 20.14 6.90
C GLY A 53 3.91 19.33 7.89
N LEU A 54 4.02 19.63 9.19
CA LEU A 54 3.22 18.97 10.24
C LEU A 54 1.73 19.29 10.10
N ALA A 55 1.36 20.55 9.79
CA ALA A 55 -0.03 20.92 9.53
C ALA A 55 -0.60 20.19 8.29
N ILE A 56 0.21 20.00 7.26
CA ILE A 56 -0.14 19.24 6.07
C ILE A 56 -0.30 17.75 6.38
N MET A 57 0.60 17.16 7.18
CA MET A 57 0.48 15.76 7.64
C MET A 57 -0.79 15.55 8.46
N ASP A 58 -1.10 16.47 9.37
CA ASP A 58 -2.31 16.44 10.18
C ASP A 58 -3.56 16.55 9.32
N PHE A 59 -3.61 17.50 8.38
CA PHE A 59 -4.69 17.63 7.41
C PHE A 59 -4.87 16.35 6.57
N ASN A 60 -3.77 15.77 6.08
CA ASN A 60 -3.80 14.55 5.28
C ASN A 60 -4.41 13.39 6.07
N THR A 61 -3.99 13.22 7.32
CA THR A 61 -4.37 12.10 8.20
C THR A 61 -5.79 12.24 8.73
N ASN A 62 -6.16 13.42 9.22
CA ASN A 62 -7.41 13.62 9.95
C ASN A 62 -8.57 14.09 9.07
N ILE A 63 -8.29 14.65 7.90
CA ILE A 63 -9.32 15.21 7.01
C ILE A 63 -9.29 14.54 5.64
N ARG A 64 -8.17 14.61 4.91
CA ARG A 64 -8.13 14.14 3.52
C ARG A 64 -8.39 12.65 3.41
N LEU A 65 -7.62 11.80 4.10
CA LEU A 65 -7.73 10.34 3.99
C LEU A 65 -9.11 9.82 4.40
N PRO A 66 -9.73 10.25 5.53
CA PRO A 66 -11.08 9.83 5.89
C PRO A 66 -12.13 10.25 4.85
N VAL A 67 -12.01 11.44 4.27
CA VAL A 67 -12.93 11.92 3.23
C VAL A 67 -12.72 11.13 1.93
N ASP A 68 -11.47 10.91 1.53
CA ASP A 68 -11.11 10.11 0.35
C ASP A 68 -11.67 8.69 0.45
N GLN A 69 -11.50 8.02 1.59
CA GLN A 69 -12.06 6.69 1.84
C GLN A 69 -13.59 6.67 1.73
N ARG A 70 -14.29 7.70 2.24
CA ARG A 70 -15.75 7.81 2.12
C ARG A 70 -16.21 8.12 0.70
N LEU A 71 -15.39 8.82 -0.08
CA LEU A 71 -15.65 9.16 -1.48
C LEU A 71 -15.11 8.12 -2.46
N ALA A 72 -14.40 7.09 -2.00
CA ALA A 72 -13.76 6.07 -2.83
C ALA A 72 -14.74 5.42 -3.83
N TRP A 73 -15.99 5.21 -3.43
CA TRP A 73 -17.03 4.67 -4.31
C TRP A 73 -17.40 5.62 -5.46
N THR A 74 -17.34 6.94 -5.25
CA THR A 74 -17.57 7.94 -6.32
C THR A 74 -16.37 8.05 -7.26
N GLN A 75 -15.17 7.74 -6.77
CA GLN A 75 -13.96 7.73 -7.58
C GLN A 75 -13.93 6.52 -8.52
N ARG A 76 -14.77 5.51 -8.31
CA ARG A 76 -14.89 4.31 -9.16
C ARG A 76 -15.21 4.62 -10.63
N PRO A 77 -16.28 5.37 -10.97
CA PRO A 77 -16.56 5.77 -12.35
C PRO A 77 -15.49 6.72 -12.93
N PHE A 78 -14.90 7.60 -12.11
CA PHE A 78 -13.93 8.60 -12.57
C PHE A 78 -12.47 8.13 -12.56
N ARG A 79 -12.18 6.96 -11.97
CA ARG A 79 -10.87 6.32 -11.89
C ARG A 79 -9.79 7.18 -11.21
N VAL A 80 -10.17 7.96 -10.18
CA VAL A 80 -9.31 9.00 -9.57
C VAL A 80 -8.37 8.48 -8.46
N SER A 81 -8.78 7.54 -7.60
CA SER A 81 -7.96 7.05 -6.47
C SER A 81 -7.12 5.80 -6.77
N GLN A 82 -6.42 5.82 -7.90
CA GLN A 82 -5.39 4.83 -8.12
C GLN A 82 -4.15 5.27 -7.33
N LEU A 83 -4.02 5.07 -6.02
CA LEU A 83 -2.75 5.41 -5.33
C LEU A 83 -1.60 4.54 -5.90
N TRP A 84 -0.78 5.17 -6.76
CA TRP A 84 0.05 4.63 -7.85
C TRP A 84 1.29 3.80 -7.48
N SER A 85 1.37 3.14 -6.31
CA SER A 85 2.61 2.43 -5.95
C SER A 85 2.66 0.94 -6.31
N LEU A 86 1.53 0.30 -6.63
CA LEU A 86 1.47 -1.11 -7.05
C LEU A 86 0.61 -1.36 -8.30
N TYR A 87 0.04 -0.32 -8.90
CA TYR A 87 -1.00 -0.38 -9.94
C TYR A 87 -0.50 -0.02 -11.35
N ARG A 88 0.57 -0.64 -11.82
CA ARG A 88 1.10 -0.41 -13.18
C ARG A 88 0.29 -1.07 -14.31
N ASP A 89 -0.72 -1.87 -14.00
CA ASP A 89 -1.47 -2.65 -15.01
C ASP A 89 -2.66 -1.90 -15.66
N GLY A 90 -2.92 -0.67 -15.23
CA GLY A 90 -3.97 0.17 -15.79
C GLY A 90 -5.39 -0.16 -15.28
N PRO A 91 -6.42 0.41 -15.94
CA PRO A 91 -7.78 0.52 -15.40
C PRO A 91 -8.55 -0.76 -15.04
N PRO A 92 -8.33 -1.94 -15.67
CA PRO A 92 -9.21 -3.08 -15.43
C PRO A 92 -8.75 -4.02 -14.32
N ARG A 93 -7.56 -3.80 -13.72
CA ARG A 93 -6.94 -4.80 -12.84
C ARG A 93 -6.23 -4.16 -11.66
N VAL A 94 -6.75 -4.44 -10.49
CA VAL A 94 -6.14 -4.19 -9.18
C VAL A 94 -5.39 -5.46 -8.81
N ARG A 95 -4.12 -5.34 -8.45
CA ARG A 95 -3.36 -6.44 -7.86
C ARG A 95 -2.96 -6.10 -6.42
N ARG A 96 -2.91 -7.10 -5.56
CA ARG A 96 -2.46 -6.94 -4.16
C ARG A 96 -1.51 -8.05 -3.79
N LEU A 97 -0.50 -7.69 -3.01
CA LEU A 97 0.25 -8.65 -2.20
C LEU A 97 -0.52 -8.83 -0.90
N GLU A 98 -0.78 -10.06 -0.53
CA GLU A 98 -1.28 -10.43 0.79
C GLU A 98 -0.25 -11.32 1.47
N ILE A 99 -0.02 -11.09 2.76
CA ILE A 99 0.82 -11.96 3.58
C ILE A 99 -0.02 -12.56 4.69
N ARG A 100 0.00 -13.89 4.77
CA ARG A 100 -0.65 -14.65 5.82
C ARG A 100 0.39 -15.37 6.66
N VAL A 101 0.14 -15.44 7.97
CA VAL A 101 0.92 -16.24 8.91
C VAL A 101 -0.06 -17.16 9.61
N ASP A 102 0.12 -18.48 9.46
CA ASP A 102 -0.81 -19.51 9.97
C ASP A 102 -2.28 -19.28 9.54
N GLY A 103 -2.48 -18.76 8.33
CA GLY A 103 -3.79 -18.46 7.76
C GLY A 103 -4.34 -17.07 8.12
N ASP A 104 -3.79 -16.41 9.14
CA ASP A 104 -4.18 -15.06 9.51
C ASP A 104 -3.60 -14.04 8.53
N LEU A 105 -4.45 -13.18 7.97
CA LEU A 105 -3.99 -12.04 7.18
C LEU A 105 -3.28 -11.04 8.10
N LYS A 106 -1.99 -10.79 7.84
CA LYS A 106 -1.21 -9.80 8.60
C LYS A 106 -0.88 -8.57 7.76
N TYR A 107 -0.74 -8.76 6.44
CA TYR A 107 -0.49 -7.66 5.51
C TYR A 107 -1.37 -7.77 4.27
N ARG A 108 -1.87 -6.63 3.80
CA ARG A 108 -2.43 -6.47 2.46
C ARG A 108 -2.01 -5.13 1.88
N SER A 109 -1.54 -5.12 0.64
CA SER A 109 -1.21 -3.89 -0.06
C SER A 109 -2.39 -2.92 -0.12
N VAL A 110 -2.15 -1.69 0.36
CA VAL A 110 -3.15 -0.59 0.41
C VAL A 110 -4.35 -0.94 1.30
N ASP A 111 -4.11 -1.64 2.40
CA ASP A 111 -5.09 -1.94 3.44
C ASP A 111 -4.52 -1.51 4.81
N PRO A 112 -4.97 -0.40 5.41
CA PRO A 112 -4.44 0.07 6.68
C PRO A 112 -4.82 -0.81 7.88
N GLU A 113 -5.81 -1.71 7.75
CA GLU A 113 -6.16 -2.65 8.82
C GLU A 113 -5.18 -3.84 8.89
N HIS A 114 -4.41 -4.05 7.82
CA HIS A 114 -3.47 -5.16 7.67
C HIS A 114 -2.15 -4.62 7.11
N ASP A 115 -1.37 -3.94 7.94
CA ASP A 115 -0.20 -3.16 7.52
C ASP A 115 1.14 -3.70 8.03
N TRP A 116 1.18 -4.94 8.54
CA TRP A 116 2.43 -5.56 9.00
C TRP A 116 3.48 -5.54 7.88
N LEU A 117 4.68 -5.00 8.16
CA LEU A 117 5.76 -4.75 7.18
C LEU A 117 5.47 -3.70 6.10
N ALA A 118 4.40 -2.91 6.19
CA ALA A 118 4.06 -1.91 5.18
C ALA A 118 5.24 -0.96 4.89
N ASP A 119 5.93 -0.45 5.91
CA ASP A 119 7.08 0.44 5.71
C ASP A 119 8.26 -0.25 5.04
N THR A 120 8.51 -1.52 5.39
CA THR A 120 9.58 -2.32 4.78
C THR A 120 9.28 -2.56 3.30
N LEU A 121 8.05 -2.96 2.98
CA LEU A 121 7.62 -3.29 1.62
C LEU A 121 7.45 -2.05 0.73
N ARG A 122 7.15 -0.89 1.32
CA ARG A 122 7.10 0.40 0.62
C ARG A 122 8.47 1.02 0.39
N ASN A 123 9.52 0.54 1.06
CA ASN A 123 10.88 1.03 0.87
C ASN A 123 11.26 1.00 -0.62
N ARG A 124 11.85 2.09 -1.13
CA ARG A 124 12.21 2.25 -2.55
C ARG A 124 13.02 1.08 -3.15
N ARG A 125 13.78 0.34 -2.34
CA ARG A 125 14.61 -0.79 -2.78
C ARG A 125 13.82 -2.10 -2.85
N LEU A 126 12.85 -2.30 -1.95
CA LEU A 126 12.05 -3.52 -1.88
C LEU A 126 10.76 -3.43 -2.67
N ARG A 127 10.20 -2.23 -2.81
CA ARG A 127 8.95 -1.99 -3.53
C ARG A 127 8.95 -2.60 -4.94
N PRO A 128 9.99 -2.44 -5.80
CA PRO A 128 10.00 -3.07 -7.11
C PRO A 128 9.99 -4.60 -7.07
N VAL A 129 10.52 -5.21 -6.00
CA VAL A 129 10.52 -6.67 -5.80
C VAL A 129 9.13 -7.15 -5.41
N ALA A 130 8.46 -6.44 -4.50
CA ALA A 130 7.07 -6.74 -4.14
C ALA A 130 6.13 -6.57 -5.34
N GLU A 131 6.30 -5.48 -6.11
CA GLU A 131 5.57 -5.24 -7.36
C GLU A 131 5.77 -6.39 -8.36
N SER A 132 7.02 -6.75 -8.66
CA SER A 132 7.30 -7.80 -9.64
C SER A 132 6.75 -9.16 -9.21
N THR A 133 6.84 -9.48 -7.91
CA THR A 133 6.33 -10.72 -7.31
C THR A 133 4.80 -10.82 -7.38
N VAL A 134 4.07 -9.70 -7.47
CA VAL A 134 2.61 -9.71 -7.64
C VAL A 134 2.21 -9.74 -9.12
N ILE A 135 3.03 -9.13 -9.98
CA ILE A 135 2.78 -9.02 -11.41
C ILE A 135 3.10 -10.34 -12.13
N GLN A 136 4.26 -10.92 -11.84
CA GLN A 136 4.86 -12.06 -12.56
C GLN A 136 4.97 -13.27 -11.65
N TYR A 137 4.43 -14.40 -12.12
CA TYR A 137 4.53 -15.68 -11.43
C TYR A 137 5.99 -16.10 -11.22
N ASP A 138 6.80 -15.99 -12.26
CA ASP A 138 8.20 -16.42 -12.30
C ASP A 138 9.16 -15.28 -11.97
N ALA A 139 8.73 -14.28 -11.19
CA ALA A 139 9.57 -13.16 -10.81
C ALA A 139 10.85 -13.66 -10.12
N HIS A 140 12.02 -13.43 -10.70
CA HIS A 140 13.29 -14.00 -10.21
C HIS A 140 13.57 -13.77 -8.71
N ASN A 141 13.01 -12.71 -8.12
CA ASN A 141 13.27 -12.29 -6.76
C ASN A 141 12.18 -12.70 -5.74
N TRP A 142 11.17 -13.48 -6.14
CA TRP A 142 10.07 -13.86 -5.26
C TRP A 142 10.56 -14.65 -4.03
N GLU A 143 11.54 -15.54 -4.21
CA GLU A 143 12.13 -16.32 -3.11
C GLU A 143 12.79 -15.43 -2.06
N GLY A 144 13.50 -14.38 -2.50
CA GLY A 144 14.15 -13.43 -1.61
C GLY A 144 13.13 -12.66 -0.78
N LEU A 145 12.00 -12.26 -1.40
CA LEU A 145 10.91 -11.62 -0.69
C LEU A 145 10.27 -12.58 0.34
N LEU A 146 9.99 -13.83 -0.04
CA LEU A 146 9.44 -14.82 0.88
C LEU A 146 10.39 -15.08 2.06
N ARG A 147 11.69 -15.24 1.82
CA ARG A 147 12.69 -15.41 2.90
C ARG A 147 12.73 -14.22 3.85
N LEU A 148 12.66 -12.99 3.33
CA LEU A 148 12.58 -11.78 4.16
C LEU A 148 11.32 -11.81 5.03
N VAL A 149 10.16 -12.14 4.45
CA VAL A 149 8.90 -12.20 5.20
C VAL A 149 8.93 -13.30 6.25
N VAL A 150 9.47 -14.49 5.94
CA VAL A 150 9.64 -15.58 6.91
C VAL A 150 10.55 -15.15 8.07
N LEU A 151 11.68 -14.50 7.78
CA LEU A 151 12.57 -14.00 8.82
C LEU A 151 11.83 -13.05 9.77
N ARG A 152 11.07 -12.09 9.22
CA ARG A 152 10.28 -11.14 10.01
C ARG A 152 9.12 -11.81 10.75
N ALA A 153 8.48 -12.80 10.14
CA ALA A 153 7.39 -13.56 10.76
C ALA A 153 7.92 -14.28 12.00
N ARG A 154 9.08 -14.93 11.91
CA ARG A 154 9.70 -15.66 13.04
C ARG A 154 10.17 -14.73 14.16
N GLU A 155 10.60 -13.51 13.82
CA GLU A 155 10.93 -12.48 14.82
C GLU A 155 9.68 -11.99 15.57
N THR A 156 8.55 -11.83 14.86
CA THR A 156 7.31 -11.27 15.41
C THR A 156 6.43 -12.33 16.10
N TRP A 157 6.37 -13.52 15.52
CA TRP A 157 5.59 -14.69 15.93
C TRP A 157 6.49 -15.93 15.92
N PRO A 158 7.22 -16.21 17.02
CA PRO A 158 8.18 -17.32 17.09
C PRO A 158 7.57 -18.71 16.84
N ASP A 159 6.28 -18.88 17.12
CA ASP A 159 5.55 -20.14 16.95
C ASP A 159 4.94 -20.32 15.56
N ALA A 160 5.18 -19.37 14.63
CA ALA A 160 4.65 -19.43 13.28
C ALA A 160 5.04 -20.74 12.57
N GLN A 161 4.08 -21.41 11.94
CA GLN A 161 4.30 -22.66 11.24
C GLN A 161 4.30 -22.49 9.72
N VAL A 162 3.47 -21.59 9.21
CA VAL A 162 3.27 -21.36 7.77
C VAL A 162 3.27 -19.87 7.48
N VAL A 163 4.01 -19.47 6.46
CA VAL A 163 3.98 -18.12 5.90
C VAL A 163 3.58 -18.21 4.44
N GLU A 164 2.56 -17.46 4.05
CA GLU A 164 2.04 -17.42 2.69
C GLU A 164 2.09 -15.99 2.13
N LEU A 165 2.60 -15.85 0.91
CA LEU A 165 2.50 -14.65 0.10
C LEU A 165 1.52 -14.97 -1.04
N ALA A 166 0.39 -14.29 -1.08
CA ALA A 166 -0.58 -14.44 -2.15
C ALA A 166 -0.60 -13.21 -3.06
N ALA A 167 -0.47 -13.43 -4.36
CA ALA A 167 -0.78 -12.43 -5.36
C ALA A 167 -2.26 -12.53 -5.72
N THR A 168 -3.04 -11.51 -5.40
CA THR A 168 -4.47 -11.46 -5.73
C THR A 168 -4.75 -10.42 -6.81
N GLU A 169 -5.76 -10.66 -7.65
CA GLU A 169 -6.18 -9.75 -8.72
C GLU A 169 -7.71 -9.62 -8.75
N GLY A 170 -8.21 -8.43 -9.05
CA GLY A 170 -9.63 -8.13 -9.19
C GLY A 170 -9.88 -6.85 -10.00
N PRO A 171 -11.13 -6.60 -10.42
CA PRO A 171 -11.44 -5.48 -11.31
C PRO A 171 -11.41 -4.11 -10.62
N PHE A 172 -11.73 -4.02 -9.32
CA PHE A 172 -11.76 -2.77 -8.57
C PHE A 172 -11.44 -2.99 -7.08
N PRO A 173 -10.92 -1.99 -6.33
CA PRO A 173 -10.78 -2.11 -4.89
C PRO A 173 -12.17 -2.32 -4.25
N GLY A 174 -12.30 -3.34 -3.40
CA GLY A 174 -13.56 -3.72 -2.75
C GLY A 174 -14.37 -4.79 -3.50
N ASP A 175 -14.04 -5.08 -4.77
CA ASP A 175 -14.62 -6.24 -5.45
C ASP A 175 -13.96 -7.54 -4.95
N ARG A 176 -14.61 -8.68 -5.24
CA ARG A 176 -14.05 -10.00 -4.92
C ARG A 176 -12.72 -10.18 -5.66
N MET A 177 -11.64 -10.23 -4.90
CA MET A 177 -10.31 -10.56 -5.41
C MET A 177 -10.20 -12.06 -5.61
N ALA A 178 -9.51 -12.48 -6.67
CA ALA A 178 -9.15 -13.87 -6.91
C ALA A 178 -7.64 -14.05 -6.72
N THR A 179 -7.25 -15.11 -6.01
CA THR A 179 -5.84 -15.50 -5.91
C THR A 179 -5.33 -15.95 -7.27
N LYS A 180 -4.19 -15.43 -7.69
CA LYS A 180 -3.48 -15.84 -8.91
C LYS A 180 -2.51 -16.97 -8.62
N TYR A 181 -1.74 -16.79 -7.56
CA TYR A 181 -0.75 -17.76 -7.09
C TYR A 181 -0.35 -17.43 -5.66
N THR A 182 0.20 -18.45 -5.01
CA THR A 182 0.66 -18.37 -3.63
C THR A 182 2.08 -18.93 -3.55
N MET A 183 2.95 -18.19 -2.88
CA MET A 183 4.25 -18.67 -2.43
C MET A 183 4.12 -19.00 -0.95
N THR A 184 4.64 -20.14 -0.53
CA THR A 184 4.52 -20.63 0.84
C THR A 184 5.88 -21.06 1.36
N ALA A 185 6.11 -20.89 2.65
CA ALA A 185 7.21 -21.51 3.36
C ALA A 185 6.67 -22.06 4.68
N GLN A 186 7.11 -23.26 5.05
CA GLN A 186 6.59 -23.97 6.20
C GLN A 186 7.73 -24.46 7.10
N ALA A 187 7.52 -24.39 8.41
CA ALA A 187 8.41 -24.95 9.41
C ALA A 187 8.50 -26.50 9.28
N PRO A 188 9.63 -27.11 9.67
CA PRO A 188 10.84 -26.48 10.18
C PRO A 188 11.80 -26.01 9.06
N ASP A 189 11.61 -26.50 7.83
CA ASP A 189 12.58 -26.36 6.74
C ASP A 189 12.58 -24.96 6.13
N TRP A 190 11.44 -24.27 6.22
CA TRP A 190 11.17 -22.96 5.62
C TRP A 190 11.53 -22.87 4.14
N ALA A 191 11.52 -24.02 3.45
CA ALA A 191 11.80 -24.12 2.04
C ALA A 191 10.73 -23.37 1.24
N PRO A 192 11.12 -22.42 0.37
CA PRO A 192 10.18 -21.76 -0.55
C PRO A 192 9.49 -22.78 -1.45
N ALA A 193 8.16 -22.79 -1.43
CA ALA A 193 7.31 -23.52 -2.36
C ALA A 193 6.40 -22.55 -3.10
N HIS A 194 6.12 -22.83 -4.37
CA HIS A 194 5.32 -21.96 -5.21
C HIS A 194 4.20 -22.73 -5.90
N ALA A 195 2.96 -22.27 -5.73
CA ALA A 195 1.77 -22.91 -6.27
C ALA A 195 0.99 -21.93 -7.17
N TRP A 196 0.76 -22.34 -8.42
CA TRP A 196 -0.08 -21.62 -9.38
C TRP A 196 -1.56 -21.98 -9.20
N ASP A 197 -2.46 -20.99 -9.30
CA ASP A 197 -3.89 -21.28 -9.43
C ASP A 197 -4.21 -21.61 -10.90
N PRO A 198 -4.60 -22.87 -11.21
CA PRO A 198 -4.83 -23.32 -12.58
C PRO A 198 -5.95 -22.57 -13.31
N ARG A 199 -6.80 -21.81 -12.60
CA ARG A 199 -7.85 -20.97 -13.20
C ARG A 199 -7.29 -19.76 -13.95
N TRP A 200 -6.02 -19.43 -13.76
CA TRP A 200 -5.37 -18.33 -14.46
C TRP A 200 -4.61 -18.83 -15.70
N PRO A 201 -4.88 -18.29 -16.89
CA PRO A 201 -4.18 -18.69 -18.10
C PRO A 201 -2.72 -18.25 -18.01
N HIS A 202 -1.80 -19.23 -18.05
CA HIS A 202 -0.37 -18.96 -18.21
C HIS A 202 -0.17 -18.34 -19.59
N ARG A 203 -0.06 -17.01 -19.67
CA ARG A 203 0.55 -16.39 -20.84
C ARG A 203 2.05 -16.67 -20.73
N ARG A 204 2.49 -17.85 -21.18
CA ARG A 204 3.88 -18.01 -21.60
C ARG A 204 4.09 -16.91 -22.65
N LYS A 205 4.95 -15.94 -22.37
CA LYS A 205 5.42 -15.05 -23.44
C LYS A 205 5.99 -15.97 -24.53
N PRO A 206 5.56 -15.83 -25.80
CA PRO A 206 6.22 -16.51 -26.90
C PRO A 206 7.70 -16.11 -26.96
#